data_AF-A0A4S3TN33-F1
#
_entry.id   AF-A0A4S3TN33-F1
#
_cell.length_a   1.000
_cell.length_b   1.000
_cell.length_c   1.000
_cell.angle_alpha   90.00
_cell.angle_beta   90.00
_cell.angle_gamma   90.00
#
_symmetry.space_group_name_H-M   'P 1'
#
loop_
_entity.id
_entity.type
_entity.pdbx_description
1 polymer ?
#
loop_
_entity_poly.entity_id
_entity_poly.type
_entity_poly.pdbx_seq_one_letter_code
_entity_poly.pdbx_strand_id
1 'polypeptide(L)'
;MTIVDNNVLSAVAKIDRLSLLPAVFDRVGTPTAVVTELDRADAAGYDFVSRIDAVKAYNDGWLHILSPTASKLELANEIRDHALSTTDASVSR
;
A
#
# COMPACT_ATOMS: atom_id res chain seq x y z
N MET A 1 2.06 10.89 -8.71
CA MET A 1 1.42 9.73 -8.04
C MET A 1 2.08 9.56 -6.69
N THR A 2 1.27 9.61 -5.63
CA THR A 2 1.68 9.41 -4.25
C THR A 2 1.60 7.93 -3.91
N ILE A 3 2.68 7.38 -3.34
CA ILE A 3 2.72 5.99 -2.88
C ILE A 3 2.43 5.99 -1.39
N VAL A 4 1.48 5.16 -0.99
CA VAL A 4 1.04 5.05 0.40
C VAL A 4 1.36 3.65 0.89
N ASP A 5 1.99 3.58 2.05
CA ASP A 5 2.35 2.32 2.70
C ASP A 5 1.15 1.71 3.45
N ASN A 6 1.36 0.53 4.00
CA ASN A 6 0.36 -0.16 4.80
C ASN A 6 -0.06 0.67 6.03
N ASN A 7 0.88 1.32 6.71
CA ASN A 7 0.58 2.03 7.95
C ASN A 7 -0.37 3.20 7.73
N VAL A 8 -0.13 4.02 6.70
CA VAL A 8 -1.00 5.16 6.37
C VAL A 8 -2.35 4.66 5.86
N LEU A 9 -2.40 3.66 4.97
CA LEU A 9 -3.67 3.09 4.51
C LEU A 9 -4.49 2.53 5.67
N SER A 10 -3.85 1.73 6.54
CA SER A 10 -4.48 1.16 7.73
C SER A 10 -4.97 2.22 8.69
N ALA A 11 -4.16 3.24 8.99
CA ALA A 11 -4.53 4.32 9.91
C ALA A 11 -5.76 5.09 9.42
N VAL A 12 -5.78 5.45 8.15
CA VAL A 12 -6.86 6.23 7.54
C VAL A 12 -8.13 5.39 7.35
N ALA A 13 -8.00 4.08 7.05
CA ALA A 13 -9.13 3.15 6.97
C ALA A 13 -9.79 2.90 8.33
N LYS A 14 -9.00 2.77 9.41
CA LYS A 14 -9.50 2.58 10.77
C LYS A 14 -10.40 3.73 11.23
N ILE A 15 -10.10 4.96 10.82
CA ILE A 15 -10.89 6.15 11.15
C ILE A 15 -11.95 6.50 10.10
N ASP A 16 -12.17 5.66 9.09
CA ASP A 16 -13.15 5.86 8.01
C ASP A 16 -12.95 7.17 7.22
N ARG A 17 -11.70 7.44 6.85
CA ARG A 17 -11.30 8.66 6.12
C ARG A 17 -10.52 8.39 4.84
N LEU A 18 -10.67 7.21 4.24
CA LEU A 18 -9.95 6.83 3.00
C LEU A 18 -10.16 7.85 1.86
N SER A 19 -11.33 8.48 1.79
CA SER A 19 -11.65 9.53 0.82
C SER A 19 -10.77 10.78 0.90
N LEU A 20 -10.05 11.00 2.01
CA LEU A 20 -9.11 12.11 2.13
C LEU A 20 -7.89 11.95 1.21
N LEU A 21 -7.45 10.71 0.96
CA LEU A 21 -6.27 10.46 0.13
C LEU A 21 -6.44 10.97 -1.31
N PRO A 22 -7.50 10.59 -2.05
CA PRO A 22 -7.74 11.14 -3.40
C PRO A 22 -8.21 12.60 -3.38
N ALA A 23 -8.66 13.15 -2.25
CA ALA A 23 -8.98 14.57 -2.13
C ALA A 23 -7.73 15.46 -2.00
N VAL A 24 -6.63 14.92 -1.45
CA VAL A 24 -5.36 15.64 -1.24
C VAL A 24 -4.36 15.36 -2.35
N PHE A 25 -4.39 14.17 -2.95
CA PHE A 25 -3.44 13.75 -3.98
C PHE A 25 -4.15 13.39 -5.28
N ASP A 26 -3.62 13.89 -6.40
CA ASP A 26 -4.18 13.64 -7.74
C ASP A 26 -4.26 12.15 -8.11
N ARG A 27 -3.30 11.35 -7.64
CA ARG A 27 -3.24 9.91 -7.92
C ARG A 27 -2.55 9.18 -6.78
N VAL A 28 -3.20 8.16 -6.25
CA VAL A 28 -2.74 7.38 -5.10
C VAL A 28 -2.52 5.93 -5.49
N GLY A 29 -1.41 5.34 -5.08
CA GLY A 29 -1.14 3.93 -5.28
C GLY A 29 -0.43 3.28 -4.12
N THR A 30 -0.40 1.95 -4.11
CA THR A 30 0.32 1.15 -3.13
C THR A 30 0.98 -0.07 -3.78
N PRO A 31 2.16 -0.52 -3.31
CA PRO A 31 2.81 -1.71 -3.87
C PRO A 31 1.99 -2.99 -3.64
N THR A 32 2.12 -3.98 -4.53
CA THR A 32 1.50 -5.31 -4.35
C THR A 32 1.93 -5.99 -3.04
N ALA A 33 3.13 -5.71 -2.52
CA ALA A 33 3.58 -6.21 -1.21
C ALA A 33 2.70 -5.71 -0.04
N VAL A 34 2.17 -4.48 -0.12
CA VAL A 34 1.22 -3.96 0.87
C VAL A 34 -0.10 -4.72 0.81
N VAL A 35 -0.53 -5.15 -0.37
CA VAL A 35 -1.73 -6.02 -0.49
C VAL A 35 -1.52 -7.33 0.27
N THR A 36 -0.36 -7.97 0.13
CA THR A 36 -0.04 -9.19 0.89
C THR A 36 0.00 -8.96 2.41
N GLU A 37 0.37 -7.77 2.88
CA GLU A 37 0.25 -7.40 4.29
C GLU A 37 -1.20 -7.24 4.73
N LEU A 38 -2.04 -6.63 3.90
CA LEU A 38 -3.47 -6.47 4.16
C LEU A 38 -4.20 -7.83 4.17
N ASP A 39 -3.83 -8.77 3.30
CA ASP A 39 -4.39 -10.13 3.31
C ASP A 39 -4.09 -10.86 4.63
N ARG A 40 -2.89 -10.63 5.21
CA ARG A 40 -2.55 -11.15 6.54
C ARG A 40 -3.34 -10.47 7.65
N ALA A 41 -3.63 -9.18 7.51
CA ALA A 41 -4.48 -8.46 8.45
C ALA A 41 -5.95 -8.92 8.36
N ASP A 42 -6.48 -9.18 7.17
CA ASP A 42 -7.82 -9.72 6.97
C ASP A 42 -7.95 -11.10 7.61
N ALA A 43 -6.98 -11.98 7.38
CA ALA A 43 -6.92 -13.30 8.02
C ALA A 43 -6.84 -13.23 9.56
N ALA A 44 -6.33 -12.12 10.12
CA ALA A 44 -6.31 -11.85 11.55
C ALA A 44 -7.61 -11.23 12.09
N GLY A 45 -8.61 -10.96 11.23
CA GLY A 45 -9.92 -10.43 11.60
C GLY A 45 -9.99 -8.91 11.66
N TYR A 46 -9.12 -8.19 10.95
CA TYR A 46 -9.15 -6.73 10.94
C TYR A 46 -10.18 -6.18 9.93
N ASP A 47 -11.34 -5.75 10.42
CA ASP A 47 -12.45 -5.24 9.60
C ASP A 47 -12.12 -4.07 8.66
N PHE A 48 -11.09 -3.27 8.99
CA PHE A 48 -10.72 -2.11 8.16
C PHE A 48 -10.21 -2.52 6.77
N VAL A 49 -9.78 -3.78 6.59
CA VAL A 49 -9.28 -4.27 5.30
C VAL A 49 -10.38 -4.26 4.24
N SER A 50 -11.61 -4.63 4.61
CA SER A 50 -12.77 -4.57 3.70
C SER A 50 -13.00 -3.17 3.10
N ARG A 51 -12.71 -2.11 3.88
CA ARG A 51 -12.82 -0.71 3.42
C ARG A 51 -11.72 -0.35 2.43
N ILE A 52 -10.52 -0.86 2.64
CA ILE A 52 -9.41 -0.68 1.70
C ILE A 52 -9.70 -1.45 0.41
N ASP A 53 -10.22 -2.67 0.50
CA ASP A 53 -10.60 -3.48 -0.65
C ASP A 53 -11.63 -2.78 -1.54
N ALA A 54 -12.65 -2.15 -0.95
CA ALA A 54 -13.67 -1.42 -1.69
C ALA A 54 -13.12 -0.25 -2.52
N VAL A 55 -11.93 0.29 -2.18
CA VAL A 55 -11.33 1.42 -2.91
C VAL A 55 -10.20 1.00 -3.85
N LYS A 56 -9.89 -0.29 -3.98
CA LYS A 56 -8.88 -0.79 -4.93
C LYS A 56 -9.35 -0.61 -6.38
N ALA A 57 -8.43 -0.24 -7.27
CA ALA A 57 -8.76 0.08 -8.66
C ALA A 57 -9.33 -1.11 -9.46
N TYR A 58 -9.03 -2.35 -9.09
CA TYR A 58 -9.64 -3.53 -9.71
C TYR A 58 -11.09 -3.79 -9.22
N ASN A 59 -11.54 -3.06 -8.20
CA ASN A 59 -12.90 -3.04 -7.67
C ASN A 59 -13.60 -1.70 -8.00
N ASP A 60 -13.28 -1.09 -9.14
CA ASP A 60 -13.78 0.23 -9.57
C ASP A 60 -13.44 1.40 -8.62
N GLY A 61 -12.46 1.21 -7.73
CA GLY A 61 -11.98 2.23 -6.80
C GLY A 61 -10.84 3.11 -7.34
N TRP A 62 -10.35 4.03 -6.51
CA TRP A 62 -9.29 4.99 -6.88
C TRP A 62 -7.86 4.55 -6.56
N LEU A 63 -7.68 3.53 -5.71
CA LEU A 63 -6.36 3.09 -5.23
C LEU A 63 -5.68 2.18 -6.25
N HIS A 64 -4.60 2.66 -6.87
CA HIS A 64 -3.84 1.88 -7.83
C HIS A 64 -2.91 0.86 -7.15
N ILE A 65 -2.94 -0.39 -7.59
CA ILE A 65 -1.98 -1.41 -7.14
C ILE A 65 -0.80 -1.42 -8.10
N LEU A 66 0.42 -1.31 -7.54
CA LEU A 66 1.65 -1.19 -8.30
C LEU A 66 2.51 -2.44 -8.11
N SER A 67 2.75 -3.15 -9.20
CA SER A 67 3.73 -4.24 -9.22
C SER A 67 5.13 -3.68 -9.53
N PRO A 68 6.10 -3.81 -8.61
CA PRO A 68 7.49 -3.45 -8.89
C PRO A 68 8.04 -4.28 -10.06
N THR A 69 8.90 -3.68 -10.87
CA THR A 69 9.68 -4.40 -11.88
C THR A 69 10.81 -5.19 -11.22
N ALA A 70 11.35 -6.21 -11.91
CA ALA A 70 12.49 -7.00 -11.41
C ALA A 70 13.67 -6.11 -10.98
N SER A 71 14.02 -5.10 -11.78
CA SER A 71 15.07 -4.12 -11.48
C SER A 71 14.81 -3.28 -10.21
N LYS A 72 13.54 -3.00 -9.89
CA LYS A 72 13.18 -2.28 -8.65
C LYS A 72 13.25 -3.19 -7.43
N LEU A 73 12.99 -4.49 -7.61
CA LEU A 73 13.15 -5.47 -6.54
C LEU A 73 14.63 -5.71 -6.22
N GLU A 74 15.49 -5.74 -7.25
CA GLU A 74 16.96 -5.80 -7.08
C GLU A 74 17.46 -4.59 -6.30
N LEU A 75 17.09 -3.37 -6.71
CA LEU A 75 17.45 -2.16 -5.99
C LEU A 75 16.92 -2.17 -4.54
N ALA A 76 15.69 -2.63 -4.31
CA ALA A 76 15.14 -2.73 -2.95
C ALA A 76 15.94 -3.73 -2.08
N ASN A 77 16.46 -4.80 -2.66
CA ASN A 77 17.33 -5.75 -1.96
C ASN A 77 18.69 -5.14 -1.62
N GLU A 78 19.24 -4.28 -2.49
CA GLU A 78 20.48 -3.54 -2.21
C GLU A 78 20.29 -2.52 -1.07
N ILE A 79 19.16 -1.80 -1.06
CA ILE A 79 18.81 -0.84 0.00
C ILE A 79 18.53 -1.55 1.34
N ARG A 80 17.91 -2.74 1.31
CA ARG A 80 17.56 -3.55 2.49
C ARG A 80 18.76 -3.84 3.39
N ASP A 81 19.95 -4.02 2.81
CA ASP A 81 21.17 -4.33 3.56
C ASP A 81 21.60 -3.18 4.52
N HIS A 82 20.84 -2.08 4.58
CA HIS A 82 20.97 -0.97 5.53
C HIS A 82 19.76 -0.76 6.48
N ALA A 83 19.09 -1.84 6.91
CA ALA A 83 18.13 -1.89 8.04
C ALA A 83 16.66 -1.50 7.75
N LEU A 84 16.17 -1.68 6.52
CA LEU A 84 14.76 -1.49 6.16
C LEU A 84 14.06 -2.82 5.81
N SER A 85 12.74 -2.90 6.05
CA SER A 85 11.94 -4.03 5.56
C SER A 85 11.84 -3.99 4.02
N THR A 86 11.62 -5.14 3.36
CA THR A 86 11.51 -5.20 1.88
C THR A 86 10.38 -4.30 1.35
N THR A 87 9.27 -4.20 2.08
CA THR A 87 8.15 -3.34 1.72
C THR A 87 8.60 -1.87 1.74
N ASP A 88 9.25 -1.43 2.81
CA ASP A 88 9.71 -0.04 2.98
C ASP A 88 10.89 0.32 2.04
N ALA A 89 11.77 -0.64 1.78
CA ALA A 89 12.87 -0.47 0.83
C ALA A 89 12.37 -0.30 -0.61
N SER A 90 11.25 -0.96 -0.98
CA SER A 90 10.68 -0.85 -2.32
C SER A 90 10.02 0.50 -2.64
N VAL A 91 9.78 1.32 -1.61
CA VAL A 91 9.21 2.68 -1.72
C VAL A 91 10.21 3.79 -1.41
N SER A 92 11.38 3.45 -0.87
CA SER A 92 12.46 4.41 -0.61
C SER A 92 13.19 4.76 -1.92
N ARG A 93 13.27 6.07 -2.22
CA ARG A 93 14.01 6.62 -3.36
C ARG A 93 15.46 6.87 -3.00
#